data_AF-A0A0Q9PZ68-F1
#
_entry.id   AF-A0A0Q9PZ68-F1
#
_cell.length_a   1.000
_cell.length_b   1.000
_cell.length_c   1.000
_cell.angle_alpha   90.00
_cell.angle_beta   90.00
_cell.angle_gamma   90.00
#
_symmetry.space_group_name_H-M   'P 1'
#
loop_
_entity.id
_entity.type
_entity.pdbx_description
1 polymer ?
#
loop_
_entity_poly.entity_id
_entity_poly.type
_entity_poly.pdbx_seq_one_letter_code
_entity_poly.pdbx_strand_id
1 'polypeptide(L)'
;MSIKKVFTLLVAVLAGLLLFASPSQAANGNAHFIKNATGASLSGSSLVVHFKETGLASGAVETVTATANAATTYECVNNGGKNPAASNKSTFKTEISKTEPFEADKNGNIVGTITLTPPTAQELGFSCPPGQDVTFVGVTYSNVVITDSTSDASISLPGSFSYTNPAAPPVR
;
A
#
# COMPACT_ATOMS: atom_id res chain seq x y z
N MET A 1 -54.20 23.65 -26.17
CA MET A 1 -55.14 24.08 -25.10
C MET A 1 -55.68 22.79 -24.48
N SER A 2 -55.39 22.37 -23.25
CA SER A 2 -54.77 23.02 -22.09
C SER A 2 -54.16 21.97 -21.15
N ILE A 3 -53.08 22.41 -20.51
CA ILE A 3 -52.45 22.01 -19.24
C ILE A 3 -53.56 21.68 -18.20
N LYS A 4 -53.51 20.59 -17.42
CA LYS A 4 -52.86 20.44 -16.09
C LYS A 4 -53.14 18.99 -15.63
N LYS A 5 -52.17 18.29 -15.04
CA LYS A 5 -52.10 18.09 -13.59
C LYS A 5 -50.69 17.61 -13.21
N VAL A 6 -50.04 18.41 -12.39
CA VAL A 6 -48.83 18.10 -11.64
C VAL A 6 -49.19 17.02 -10.61
N PHE A 7 -48.46 15.90 -10.63
CA PHE A 7 -48.34 15.00 -9.49
C PHE A 7 -46.86 14.62 -9.36
N THR A 8 -46.20 15.30 -8.43
CA THR A 8 -44.87 14.97 -7.95
C THR A 8 -44.97 13.69 -7.12
N LEU A 9 -44.29 12.62 -7.53
CA LEU A 9 -43.97 11.50 -6.66
C LEU A 9 -42.48 11.18 -6.81
N LEU A 10 -41.75 11.45 -5.73
CA LEU A 10 -40.43 10.92 -5.42
C LEU A 10 -40.44 9.40 -5.65
N VAL A 11 -39.50 8.88 -6.45
CA VAL A 11 -39.09 7.48 -6.36
C VAL A 11 -37.59 7.46 -6.13
N ALA A 12 -37.23 6.95 -4.97
CA ALA A 12 -35.87 6.86 -4.44
C ALA A 12 -34.99 5.99 -5.35
N VAL A 13 -33.86 6.55 -5.78
CA VAL A 13 -32.74 5.79 -6.34
C VAL A 13 -31.81 5.46 -5.18
N LEU A 14 -31.99 4.30 -4.55
CA LEU A 14 -30.96 3.71 -3.69
C LEU A 14 -31.21 2.21 -3.50
N ALA A 15 -30.63 1.38 -4.37
CA ALA A 15 -30.48 -0.04 -4.15
C ALA A 15 -29.21 -0.50 -4.87
N GLY A 16 -28.08 -0.33 -4.20
CA GLY A 16 -26.78 -0.65 -4.77
C GLY A 16 -25.71 -0.64 -3.70
N LEU A 17 -25.83 -1.51 -2.70
CA LEU A 17 -24.69 -1.98 -1.92
C LEU A 17 -25.00 -3.42 -1.53
N LEU A 18 -24.53 -4.36 -2.36
CA LEU A 18 -24.39 -5.75 -1.97
C LEU A 18 -23.32 -5.79 -0.87
N LEU A 19 -23.76 -5.83 0.38
CA LEU A 19 -22.89 -6.24 1.48
C LEU A 19 -22.60 -7.72 1.27
N PHE A 20 -21.48 -8.03 0.63
CA PHE A 20 -20.81 -9.31 0.83
C PHE A 20 -20.25 -9.31 2.25
N ALA A 21 -21.14 -9.48 3.23
CA ALA A 21 -20.74 -9.98 4.54
C ALA A 21 -20.43 -11.46 4.33
N SER A 22 -19.20 -11.76 3.93
CA SER A 22 -18.68 -13.12 4.02
C SER A 22 -18.83 -13.56 5.48
N PRO A 23 -19.43 -14.73 5.76
CA PRO A 23 -19.25 -15.32 7.08
C PRO A 23 -17.74 -15.45 7.29
N SER A 24 -17.19 -14.86 8.35
CA SER A 24 -15.87 -15.24 8.83
C SER A 24 -15.98 -16.73 9.15
N GLN A 25 -15.52 -17.55 8.21
CA GLN A 25 -15.39 -18.97 8.42
C GLN A 25 -14.36 -19.07 9.53
N ALA A 26 -14.82 -19.26 10.77
CA ALA A 26 -13.95 -19.44 11.92
C ALA A 26 -12.85 -20.42 11.50
N ALA A 27 -11.62 -19.91 11.41
CA ALA A 27 -10.48 -20.66 10.92
C ALA A 27 -10.24 -21.81 11.89
N ASN A 28 -10.78 -23.00 11.57
CA ASN A 28 -10.54 -24.23 12.31
C ASN A 28 -9.14 -24.81 12.00
N GLY A 29 -8.17 -23.94 11.74
CA GLY A 29 -6.79 -24.27 11.46
C GLY A 29 -5.85 -23.32 12.20
N ASN A 30 -4.65 -23.80 12.51
CA ASN A 30 -3.59 -23.02 13.16
C ASN A 30 -2.95 -22.09 12.12
N ALA A 31 -3.72 -21.13 11.61
CA ALA A 31 -3.30 -20.19 10.57
C ALA A 31 -2.13 -19.34 11.08
N HIS A 32 -1.01 -19.36 10.37
CA HIS A 32 0.14 -18.53 10.72
C HIS A 32 1.10 -18.34 9.54
N PHE A 33 1.80 -17.20 9.56
CA PHE A 33 2.89 -16.95 8.64
C PHE A 33 4.15 -17.75 9.01
N ILE A 34 4.78 -18.36 8.01
CA ILE A 34 6.04 -19.07 8.15
C ILE A 34 7.19 -18.07 8.19
N LYS A 35 7.71 -17.76 9.38
CA LYS A 35 8.75 -16.74 9.62
C LYS A 35 9.95 -16.81 8.66
N ASN A 36 10.47 -18.00 8.34
CA ASN A 36 11.66 -18.15 7.49
C ASN A 36 11.35 -18.09 5.98
N ALA A 37 10.08 -18.02 5.60
CA ALA A 37 9.60 -17.91 4.22
C ALA A 37 8.79 -16.62 3.99
N THR A 38 8.82 -15.71 4.98
CA THR A 38 8.12 -14.44 4.96
C THR A 38 9.12 -13.32 5.22
N GLY A 39 9.17 -12.34 4.33
CA GLY A 39 10.20 -11.32 4.33
C GLY A 39 9.88 -10.18 3.38
N ALA A 40 10.78 -9.21 3.34
CA ALA A 40 10.66 -8.07 2.44
C ALA A 40 12.01 -7.72 1.82
N SER A 41 11.95 -7.12 0.64
CA SER A 41 13.12 -6.68 -0.12
C SER A 41 12.75 -5.53 -1.03
N LEU A 42 13.72 -4.72 -1.44
CA LEU A 42 13.48 -3.65 -2.41
C LEU A 42 13.57 -4.15 -3.84
N SER A 43 12.69 -3.65 -4.70
CA SER A 43 12.81 -3.70 -6.15
C SER A 43 12.73 -2.27 -6.68
N GLY A 44 13.89 -1.67 -6.92
CA GLY A 44 13.98 -0.22 -7.11
C GLY A 44 13.53 0.51 -5.84
N SER A 45 12.65 1.49 -5.98
CA SER A 45 12.08 2.22 -4.85
C SER A 45 10.91 1.51 -4.16
N SER A 46 10.40 0.41 -4.71
CA SER A 46 9.23 -0.29 -4.16
C SER A 46 9.66 -1.36 -3.15
N LEU A 47 8.88 -1.50 -2.08
CA LEU A 47 9.02 -2.58 -1.12
C LEU A 47 8.20 -3.79 -1.57
N VAL A 48 8.87 -4.91 -1.85
CA VAL A 48 8.25 -6.18 -2.21
C VAL A 48 8.21 -7.06 -0.97
N VAL A 49 7.01 -7.35 -0.48
CA VAL A 49 6.75 -8.21 0.67
C VAL A 49 6.34 -9.59 0.16
N HIS A 50 7.17 -10.60 0.38
CA HIS A 50 6.85 -11.99 0.06
C HIS A 50 6.46 -12.72 1.34
N PHE A 51 5.49 -13.60 1.26
CA PHE A 51 5.03 -14.33 2.43
C PHE A 51 4.61 -15.75 2.10
N LYS A 52 4.70 -16.60 3.12
CA LYS A 52 4.04 -17.89 3.16
C LYS A 52 3.15 -17.97 4.39
N GLU A 53 1.90 -18.35 4.18
CA GLU A 53 0.92 -18.65 5.22
C GLU A 53 0.49 -20.11 5.12
N THR A 54 0.25 -20.75 6.26
CA THR A 54 -0.17 -22.16 6.33
C THR A 54 -1.22 -22.34 7.42
N GLY A 55 -1.83 -23.53 7.47
CA GLY A 55 -2.86 -23.85 8.45
C GLY A 55 -4.25 -23.37 8.04
N LEU A 56 -4.43 -23.08 6.75
CA LEU A 56 -5.69 -22.62 6.17
C LEU A 56 -6.53 -23.80 5.68
N ALA A 57 -7.84 -23.59 5.50
CA ALA A 57 -8.66 -24.55 4.78
C ALA A 57 -8.32 -24.53 3.29
N SER A 58 -8.32 -25.72 2.65
CA SER A 58 -8.09 -25.82 1.20
C SER A 58 -9.11 -25.00 0.41
N GLY A 59 -8.64 -24.15 -0.51
CA GLY A 59 -9.50 -23.28 -1.34
C GLY A 59 -10.15 -22.12 -0.59
N ALA A 60 -9.76 -21.87 0.68
CA ALA A 60 -10.18 -20.66 1.38
C ALA A 60 -9.54 -19.43 0.74
N VAL A 61 -10.27 -18.31 0.72
CA VAL A 61 -9.78 -17.03 0.20
C VAL A 61 -9.49 -16.12 1.38
N GLU A 62 -8.22 -15.84 1.60
CA GLU A 62 -7.70 -15.03 2.70
C GLU A 62 -7.49 -13.58 2.24
N THR A 63 -7.73 -12.62 3.13
CA THR A 63 -7.61 -11.20 2.84
C THR A 63 -6.34 -10.67 3.49
N VAL A 64 -5.25 -10.67 2.73
CA VAL A 64 -3.92 -10.34 3.25
C VAL A 64 -3.57 -8.89 2.96
N THR A 65 -3.12 -8.19 3.99
CA THR A 65 -2.68 -6.79 3.94
C THR A 65 -1.22 -6.68 4.33
N ALA A 66 -0.42 -5.98 3.52
CA ALA A 66 0.90 -5.51 3.92
C ALA A 66 0.83 -4.02 4.27
N THR A 67 1.44 -3.63 5.38
CA THR A 67 1.57 -2.23 5.81
C THR A 67 3.03 -1.88 6.08
N ALA A 68 3.38 -0.61 5.91
CA ALA A 68 4.69 -0.07 6.27
C ALA A 68 4.62 1.43 6.51
N ASN A 69 5.52 1.94 7.36
CA ASN A 69 5.83 3.36 7.43
C ASN A 69 6.84 3.73 6.35
N ALA A 70 6.45 4.59 5.41
CA ALA A 70 7.30 5.14 4.37
C ALA A 70 7.77 6.56 4.73
N ALA A 71 9.08 6.74 4.83
CA ALA A 71 9.74 8.04 4.91
C ALA A 71 10.25 8.43 3.52
N THR A 72 9.42 9.13 2.76
CA THR A 72 9.64 9.49 1.35
C THR A 72 10.21 10.89 1.22
N THR A 73 11.30 11.05 0.48
CA THR A 73 11.96 12.35 0.29
C THR A 73 11.86 12.80 -1.15
N TYR A 74 11.38 14.04 -1.33
CA TYR A 74 11.37 14.77 -2.60
C TYR A 74 12.20 16.04 -2.46
N GLU A 75 12.70 16.54 -3.58
CA GLU A 75 13.36 17.84 -3.65
C GLU A 75 12.97 18.63 -4.90
N CYS A 76 13.19 19.95 -4.86
CA CYS A 76 13.02 20.83 -6.01
C CYS A 76 14.37 21.17 -6.65
N VAL A 77 14.51 20.83 -7.94
CA VAL A 77 15.75 21.01 -8.72
C VAL A 77 15.50 22.02 -9.82
N ASN A 78 16.37 23.04 -9.98
CA ASN A 78 16.25 23.97 -11.11
C ASN A 78 16.79 23.38 -12.42
N ASN A 79 16.39 23.97 -13.55
CA ASN A 79 16.82 23.57 -14.89
C ASN A 79 18.33 23.67 -15.14
N GLY A 80 19.07 24.35 -14.26
CA GLY A 80 20.54 24.45 -14.33
C GLY A 80 21.27 23.31 -13.64
N GLY A 81 20.56 22.33 -13.08
CA GLY A 81 21.14 21.22 -12.29
C GLY A 81 21.83 21.66 -11.01
N LYS A 82 21.65 22.92 -10.58
CA LYS A 82 22.21 23.45 -9.33
C LYS A 82 21.18 23.29 -8.23
N ASN A 83 21.48 22.46 -7.24
CA ASN A 83 20.63 22.26 -6.08
C ASN A 83 20.79 23.44 -5.09
N PRO A 84 19.79 24.31 -4.89
CA PRO A 84 19.87 25.40 -3.92
C PRO A 84 19.54 24.86 -2.52
N ALA A 85 20.56 24.49 -1.75
CA ALA A 85 20.53 24.20 -0.30
C ALA A 85 19.56 23.09 0.21
N ALA A 86 19.81 22.59 1.42
CA ALA A 86 19.00 21.56 2.08
C ALA A 86 17.53 21.95 2.31
N SER A 87 17.21 23.25 2.24
CA SER A 87 15.85 23.80 2.38
C SER A 87 14.88 23.36 1.29
N ASN A 88 15.38 22.86 0.15
CA ASN A 88 14.54 22.40 -0.95
C ASN A 88 14.14 20.92 -0.85
N LYS A 89 14.47 20.24 0.27
CA LYS A 89 14.13 18.84 0.53
C LYS A 89 13.00 18.73 1.53
N SER A 90 12.04 17.88 1.21
CA SER A 90 10.94 17.54 2.11
C SER A 90 10.86 16.04 2.28
N THR A 91 10.94 15.58 3.53
CA THR A 91 10.69 14.19 3.90
C THR A 91 9.31 14.07 4.51
N PHE A 92 8.50 13.21 3.93
CA PHE A 92 7.14 12.91 4.36
C PHE A 92 7.11 11.53 5.00
N LYS A 93 6.49 11.43 6.17
CA LYS A 93 6.28 10.15 6.87
C LYS A 93 4.81 9.77 6.75
N THR A 94 4.54 8.68 6.06
CA THR A 94 3.18 8.18 5.81
C THR A 94 3.11 6.70 6.09
N GLU A 95 2.03 6.23 6.71
CA GLU A 95 1.69 4.82 6.68
C GLU A 95 1.09 4.50 5.31
N ILE A 96 1.57 3.43 4.69
CA ILE A 96 1.05 2.91 3.42
C ILE A 96 0.63 1.47 3.60
N SER A 97 -0.41 1.07 2.87
CA SER A 97 -0.98 -0.27 2.95
C SER A 97 -1.46 -0.75 1.60
N LYS A 98 -1.41 -2.07 1.38
CA LYS A 98 -2.06 -2.70 0.23
C LYS A 98 -2.66 -4.04 0.67
N THR A 99 -3.92 -4.24 0.30
CA THR A 99 -4.71 -5.44 0.60
C THR A 99 -5.00 -6.19 -0.69
N GLU A 100 -4.79 -7.50 -0.69
CA GLU A 100 -5.02 -8.38 -1.83
C GLU A 100 -5.62 -9.71 -1.33
N PRO A 101 -6.56 -10.32 -2.07
CA PRO A 101 -7.06 -11.65 -1.77
C PRO A 101 -6.10 -12.74 -2.28
N PHE A 102 -5.97 -13.83 -1.53
CA PHE A 102 -5.18 -15.00 -1.92
C PHE A 102 -5.95 -16.28 -1.63
N GLU A 103 -5.99 -17.19 -2.61
CA GLU A 103 -6.60 -18.50 -2.43
C GLU A 103 -5.58 -19.52 -1.91
N ALA A 104 -5.93 -20.24 -0.84
CA ALA A 104 -5.12 -21.30 -0.27
C ALA A 104 -5.10 -22.52 -1.19
N ASP A 105 -3.89 -23.08 -1.37
CA ASP A 105 -3.71 -24.30 -2.16
C ASP A 105 -4.44 -25.51 -1.54
N LYS A 106 -4.43 -26.62 -2.27
CA LYS A 106 -5.06 -27.88 -1.82
C LYS A 106 -4.53 -28.42 -0.48
N ASN A 107 -3.40 -27.90 0.00
CA ASN A 107 -2.75 -28.29 1.25
C ASN A 107 -2.86 -27.18 2.32
N GLY A 108 -3.70 -26.15 2.10
CA GLY A 108 -3.92 -25.08 3.07
C GLY A 108 -2.77 -24.08 3.17
N ASN A 109 -2.06 -23.80 2.07
CA ASN A 109 -0.98 -22.82 2.03
C ASN A 109 -1.23 -21.69 1.05
N ILE A 110 -0.76 -20.50 1.40
CA ILE A 110 -0.61 -19.37 0.48
C ILE A 110 0.88 -19.08 0.34
N VAL A 111 1.33 -18.84 -0.90
CA VAL A 111 2.62 -18.20 -1.19
C VAL A 111 2.30 -16.97 -2.04
N GLY A 112 2.51 -15.80 -1.46
CA GLY A 112 2.04 -14.54 -2.02
C GLY A 112 3.10 -13.46 -2.07
N THR A 113 2.79 -12.39 -2.80
CA THR A 113 3.61 -11.19 -2.86
C THR A 113 2.72 -9.97 -2.89
N ILE A 114 3.01 -8.99 -2.03
CA ILE A 114 2.37 -7.67 -2.02
C ILE A 114 3.46 -6.62 -2.20
N THR A 115 3.27 -5.72 -3.15
CA THR A 115 4.21 -4.62 -3.41
C THR A 115 3.63 -3.31 -2.90
N LEU A 116 4.41 -2.61 -2.08
CA LEU A 116 4.13 -1.26 -1.61
C LEU A 116 5.05 -0.28 -2.35
N THR A 117 4.46 0.75 -2.95
CA THR A 117 5.21 1.81 -3.66
C THR A 117 5.31 3.06 -2.78
N PRO A 118 6.36 3.89 -2.92
CA PRO A 118 6.41 5.14 -2.19
C PRO A 118 5.28 6.06 -2.67
N PRO A 119 4.67 6.86 -1.79
CA PRO A 119 3.69 7.88 -2.19
C PRO A 119 4.34 8.87 -3.15
N THR A 120 3.62 9.23 -4.21
CA THR A 120 4.00 10.25 -5.18
C THR A 120 3.99 11.64 -4.56
N ALA A 121 4.70 12.59 -5.19
CA ALA A 121 4.66 13.98 -4.74
C ALA A 121 3.24 14.57 -4.76
N GLN A 122 2.43 14.16 -5.74
CA GLN A 122 1.03 14.58 -5.86
C GLN A 122 0.18 14.07 -4.69
N GLU A 123 0.32 12.80 -4.30
CA GLU A 123 -0.35 12.22 -3.12
C GLU A 123 0.05 12.93 -1.82
N LEU A 124 1.28 13.46 -1.76
CA LEU A 124 1.81 14.19 -0.62
C LEU A 124 1.51 15.70 -0.66
N GLY A 125 0.86 16.20 -1.71
CA GLY A 125 0.63 17.64 -1.92
C GLY A 125 1.91 18.44 -2.11
N PHE A 126 3.02 17.80 -2.49
CA PHE A 126 4.30 18.45 -2.72
C PHE A 126 4.42 18.94 -4.17
N SER A 127 4.84 20.20 -4.33
CA SER A 127 5.09 20.82 -5.62
C SER A 127 6.26 21.79 -5.53
N CYS A 128 6.86 22.08 -6.68
CA CYS A 128 7.98 23.03 -6.79
C CYS A 128 7.52 24.36 -7.38
N PRO A 129 8.14 25.49 -6.96
CA PRO A 129 7.89 26.78 -7.59
C PRO A 129 8.22 26.76 -9.09
N PRO A 130 7.63 27.68 -9.90
CA PRO A 130 7.94 27.80 -11.33
C PRO A 130 9.44 27.88 -11.60
N GLY A 131 9.91 27.11 -12.60
CA GLY A 131 11.34 27.02 -12.97
C GLY A 131 12.13 25.92 -12.25
N GLN A 132 11.44 25.04 -11.50
CA GLN A 132 12.01 23.88 -10.83
C GLN A 132 11.16 22.64 -11.05
N ASP A 133 11.82 21.48 -11.05
CA ASP A 133 11.21 20.16 -11.19
C ASP A 133 11.21 19.41 -9.87
N VAL A 134 10.11 18.70 -9.60
CA VAL A 134 10.00 17.76 -8.49
C VAL A 134 10.86 16.53 -8.79
N THR A 135 11.81 16.24 -7.92
CA THR A 135 12.72 15.10 -8.03
C THR A 135 12.54 14.16 -6.84
N PHE A 136 12.32 12.88 -7.11
CA PHE A 136 12.31 11.84 -6.09
C PHE A 136 13.74 11.55 -5.61
N VAL A 137 13.99 11.67 -4.31
CA VAL A 137 15.33 11.48 -3.72
C VAL A 137 15.48 10.06 -3.18
N GLY A 138 14.47 9.53 -2.51
CA GLY A 138 14.53 8.21 -1.92
C GLY A 138 13.39 7.93 -0.95
N VAL A 139 13.35 6.71 -0.45
CA VAL A 139 12.37 6.25 0.53
C VAL A 139 13.04 5.31 1.53
N THR A 140 12.61 5.38 2.78
CA THR A 140 12.92 4.35 3.79
C THR A 140 11.63 3.77 4.33
N TYR A 141 11.47 2.45 4.20
CA TYR A 141 10.39 1.69 4.80
C TYR A 141 10.79 1.14 6.16
N SER A 142 9.85 1.17 7.11
CA SER A 142 10.02 0.64 8.47
C SER A 142 8.69 0.11 8.99
N ASN A 143 8.71 -0.60 10.13
CA ASN A 143 7.52 -1.17 10.75
C ASN A 143 6.65 -1.95 9.76
N VAL A 144 7.31 -2.82 8.98
CA VAL A 144 6.62 -3.62 7.96
C VAL A 144 5.84 -4.72 8.65
N VAL A 145 4.53 -4.79 8.42
CA VAL A 145 3.64 -5.79 9.02
C VAL A 145 2.81 -6.44 7.92
N ILE A 146 2.59 -7.74 8.06
CA ILE A 146 1.64 -8.49 7.24
C ILE A 146 0.54 -9.00 8.17
N THR A 147 -0.71 -8.84 7.76
CA THR A 147 -1.89 -9.30 8.48
C THR A 147 -2.82 -10.01 7.51
N ASP A 148 -3.39 -11.13 7.92
CA ASP A 148 -4.55 -11.72 7.28
C ASP A 148 -5.78 -11.46 8.16
N SER A 149 -6.76 -10.70 7.64
CA SER A 149 -7.97 -10.35 8.38
C SER A 149 -9.02 -11.46 8.37
N THR A 150 -8.85 -12.50 7.54
CA THR A 150 -9.75 -13.66 7.51
C THR A 150 -9.42 -14.62 8.65
N SER A 151 -8.13 -14.84 8.90
CA SER A 151 -7.62 -15.78 9.91
C SER A 151 -7.11 -15.13 11.21
N ASP A 152 -7.04 -13.79 11.26
CA ASP A 152 -6.40 -12.99 12.30
C ASP A 152 -4.87 -13.24 12.45
N ALA A 153 -4.23 -13.91 11.50
CA ALA A 153 -2.79 -14.11 11.50
C ALA A 153 -2.04 -12.79 11.28
N SER A 154 -0.90 -12.63 11.96
CA SER A 154 -0.04 -11.46 11.76
C SER A 154 1.43 -11.76 11.99
N ILE A 155 2.30 -11.09 11.25
CA ILE A 155 3.75 -11.10 11.47
C ILE A 155 4.36 -9.72 11.18
N SER A 156 5.24 -9.27 12.08
CA SER A 156 6.08 -8.10 11.85
C SER A 156 7.43 -8.51 11.28
N LEU A 157 7.86 -7.82 10.23
CA LEU A 157 9.16 -8.03 9.61
C LEU A 157 10.19 -7.06 10.22
N PRO A 158 11.31 -7.56 10.76
CA PRO A 158 12.31 -6.71 11.38
C PRO A 158 13.11 -5.93 10.33
N GLY A 159 13.63 -4.77 10.74
CA GLY A 159 14.56 -3.96 9.96
C GLY A 159 13.92 -2.79 9.23
N SER A 160 14.73 -2.15 8.39
CA SER A 160 14.34 -1.03 7.55
C SER A 160 14.91 -1.21 6.15
N PHE A 161 14.18 -0.72 5.15
CA PHE A 161 14.53 -0.90 3.74
C PHE A 161 14.65 0.47 3.08
N SER A 162 15.86 0.85 2.68
CA SER A 162 16.14 2.18 2.13
C SER A 162 16.55 2.11 0.66
N TYR A 163 15.90 2.93 -0.17
CA TYR A 163 16.28 3.19 -1.55
C TYR A 163 16.67 4.66 -1.69
N THR A 164 17.81 4.91 -2.35
CA THR A 164 18.24 6.24 -2.77
C THR A 164 18.24 6.27 -4.29
N ASN A 165 17.59 7.26 -4.87
CA ASN A 165 17.58 7.45 -6.31
C ASN A 165 18.97 7.88 -6.79
N PRO A 166 19.69 7.07 -7.59
CA PRO A 166 21.03 7.41 -8.07
C PRO A 166 21.02 8.57 -9.07
N ALA A 167 19.87 8.90 -9.65
CA ALA A 167 19.71 10.03 -10.55
C ALA A 167 19.38 11.35 -9.81
N ALA A 168 19.10 11.32 -8.51
CA ALA A 168 18.87 12.53 -7.75
C ALA A 168 20.19 13.32 -7.60
N PRO A 169 20.18 14.66 -7.76
CA PRO A 169 21.39 15.46 -7.57
C PRO A 169 22.00 15.23 -6.18
N PRO A 170 23.34 15.09 -6.09
CA PRO A 170 23.99 14.93 -4.80
C PRO A 170 23.74 16.16 -3.92
N VAL A 171 23.55 15.91 -2.63
CA VAL A 171 23.48 16.98 -1.63
C VAL A 171 24.86 17.63 -1.59
N ARG A 172 24.96 18.90 -1.98
CA ARG A 172 26.16 19.70 -1.75
C ARG A 172 26.10 20.35 -0.38
#